data_AF-A0A0S8AUG5-F1
#
_entry.id   AF-A0A0S8AUG5-F1
#
_cell.length_a   1.000
_cell.length_b   1.000
_cell.length_c   1.000
_cell.angle_alpha   90.00
_cell.angle_beta   90.00
_cell.angle_gamma   90.00
#
_symmetry.space_group_name_H-M   'P 1'
#
loop_
_entity.id
_entity.type
_entity.pdbx_description
1 polymer ?
#
loop_
_entity_poly.entity_id
_entity_poly.type
_entity_poly.pdbx_seq_one_letter_code
_entity_poly.pdbx_strand_id
1 'polypeptide(L)'
;MLRQAIVTGFLIGGVFGLVAMGLTLIFGVLDIINFAHGALLTIGMYITFVLFDRFGIDPYLAILITVPVLFLLGAIIQRTIIHPARNAPAHNQLLLTLGLALFIENLMLVLFTA
;
A
#
# COMPACT_ATOMS: atom_id res chain seq x y z
N MET A 1 16.06 28.13 -7.58
CA MET A 1 14.82 27.50 -8.08
C MET A 1 15.08 26.25 -8.92
N LEU A 2 15.78 26.33 -10.07
CA LEU A 2 15.99 25.16 -10.95
C LEU A 2 16.68 23.95 -10.29
N ARG A 3 17.78 24.17 -9.54
CA ARG A 3 18.49 23.09 -8.81
C ARG A 3 17.59 22.34 -7.84
N GLN A 4 16.76 23.08 -7.10
CA GLN A 4 15.82 22.50 -6.14
C GLN A 4 14.73 21.71 -6.86
N ALA A 5 14.16 22.26 -7.94
CA ALA A 5 13.13 21.59 -8.73
C ALA A 5 13.62 20.24 -9.31
N ILE A 6 14.86 20.18 -9.79
CA ILE A 6 15.47 18.94 -10.29
C ILE A 6 15.59 17.90 -9.17
N VAL A 7 16.10 18.30 -8.00
CA VAL A 7 16.25 17.39 -6.86
C VAL A 7 14.88 16.90 -6.36
N THR A 8 13.91 17.81 -6.18
CA THR A 8 12.55 17.46 -5.77
C THR A 8 11.86 16.56 -6.79
N GLY A 9 11.99 16.85 -8.08
CA GLY A 9 11.45 16.01 -9.15
C GLY A 9 12.03 14.60 -9.15
N PHE A 10 13.34 14.47 -8.94
CA PHE A 10 13.99 13.16 -8.82
C PHE A 10 13.52 12.38 -7.58
N LEU A 11 13.41 13.04 -6.42
CA LEU A 11 12.95 12.40 -5.18
C LEU A 11 11.50 11.93 -5.29
N ILE A 12 10.59 12.78 -5.77
CA ILE A 12 9.18 12.45 -5.96
C ILE A 12 9.02 11.37 -7.03
N GLY A 13 9.77 11.48 -8.14
CA GLY A 13 9.80 10.46 -9.19
C GLY A 13 10.30 9.12 -8.66
N GLY A 14 11.30 9.12 -7.78
CA GLY A 14 11.79 7.93 -7.08
C GLY A 14 10.71 7.28 -6.21
N VAL A 15 9.95 8.07 -5.46
CA VAL A 15 8.82 7.55 -4.64
C VAL A 15 7.77 6.90 -5.52
N PHE A 16 7.30 7.58 -6.56
CA PHE A 16 6.32 7.00 -7.50
C PHE A 16 6.88 5.80 -8.25
N GLY A 17 8.17 5.81 -8.57
CA GLY A 17 8.88 4.69 -9.19
C GLY A 17 8.91 3.46 -8.28
N LEU A 18 9.21 3.62 -6.99
CA LEU A 18 9.14 2.54 -6.01
C LEU A 18 7.71 1.98 -5.88
N VAL A 19 6.71 2.86 -5.83
CA VAL A 19 5.29 2.47 -5.79
C VAL A 19 4.90 1.65 -7.03
N ALA A 20 5.31 2.09 -8.21
CA ALA A 20 5.05 1.40 -9.47
C ALA A 20 5.79 0.06 -9.56
N MET A 21 7.05 -0.01 -9.14
CA MET A 21 7.82 -1.26 -9.10
C MET A 21 7.15 -2.30 -8.20
N GLY A 22 6.61 -1.89 -7.04
CA GLY A 22 5.85 -2.79 -6.18
C GLY A 22 4.64 -3.41 -6.88
N LEU A 23 3.88 -2.57 -7.60
CA LEU A 23 2.75 -3.03 -8.41
C LEU A 23 3.22 -4.00 -9.51
N THR A 24 4.25 -3.62 -10.28
CA THR A 24 4.82 -4.46 -11.35
C THR A 24 5.31 -5.81 -10.84
N LEU A 25 5.90 -5.88 -9.65
CA LEU A 25 6.32 -7.15 -9.04
C LEU A 25 5.13 -8.05 -8.69
N ILE A 26 4.04 -7.46 -8.17
CA ILE A 26 2.81 -8.22 -7.85
C ILE A 26 2.23 -8.80 -9.15
N PHE A 27 2.04 -7.97 -10.17
CA PHE A 27 1.49 -8.40 -11.45
C PHE A 27 2.42 -9.38 -12.17
N GLY A 28 3.71 -9.08 -12.25
CA GLY A 28 4.67 -9.86 -13.05
C GLY A 28 5.05 -11.20 -12.46
N VAL A 29 4.83 -11.42 -11.15
CA VAL A 29 5.10 -12.71 -10.49
C VAL A 29 3.83 -13.52 -10.26
N LEU A 30 2.71 -12.87 -9.96
CA LEU A 30 1.47 -13.56 -9.60
C LEU A 30 0.45 -13.64 -10.74
N ASP A 31 0.61 -12.86 -11.81
CA ASP A 31 -0.38 -12.66 -12.89
C ASP A 31 -1.78 -12.27 -12.37
N ILE A 32 -1.84 -11.57 -11.23
CA ILE A 32 -3.08 -11.10 -10.61
C ILE A 32 -3.16 -9.59 -10.67
N ILE A 33 -4.34 -9.10 -11.07
CA ILE A 33 -4.66 -7.67 -11.06
C ILE A 33 -5.02 -7.20 -9.67
N ASN A 34 -4.05 -6.66 -8.93
CA ASN A 34 -4.25 -6.19 -7.56
C ASN A 34 -4.60 -4.69 -7.47
N PHE A 35 -5.90 -4.38 -7.48
CA PHE A 35 -6.39 -3.00 -7.27
C PHE A 35 -6.25 -2.51 -5.82
N ALA A 36 -6.08 -3.41 -4.84
CA ALA A 36 -5.95 -3.05 -3.43
C ALA A 36 -4.56 -2.49 -3.06
N HIS A 37 -3.59 -2.48 -3.99
CA HIS A 37 -2.24 -1.95 -3.74
C HIS A 37 -2.25 -0.50 -3.22
N GLY A 38 -3.08 0.36 -3.82
CA GLY A 38 -3.25 1.74 -3.37
C GLY A 38 -3.81 1.84 -1.95
N ALA A 39 -4.80 1.01 -1.62
CA ALA A 39 -5.38 0.97 -0.29
C ALA A 39 -4.40 0.46 0.79
N LEU A 40 -3.53 -0.49 0.44
CA LEU A 40 -2.44 -0.95 1.32
C LEU A 40 -1.38 0.14 1.57
N LEU A 41 -1.04 0.93 0.54
CA LEU A 41 -0.18 2.11 0.70
C LEU A 41 -0.81 3.11 1.67
N THR A 42 -2.12 3.36 1.57
CA THR A 42 -2.86 4.23 2.48
C THR A 42 -2.72 3.76 3.93
N ILE A 43 -2.88 2.46 4.21
CA ILE A 43 -2.66 1.92 5.56
C ILE A 43 -1.24 2.24 6.06
N GLY A 44 -0.21 2.02 5.24
CA GLY A 44 1.18 2.30 5.62
C GLY A 44 1.45 3.77 5.95
N MET A 45 0.89 4.67 5.13
CA MET A 45 0.98 6.11 5.36
C MET A 45 0.34 6.49 6.71
N TYR A 46 -0.86 5.98 6.98
CA TYR A 46 -1.56 6.28 8.22
C TYR A 46 -0.93 5.65 9.47
N ILE A 47 -0.38 4.43 9.37
CA ILE A 47 0.40 3.85 10.49
C ILE A 47 1.58 4.76 10.84
N THR A 48 2.35 5.17 9.83
CA THR A 48 3.50 6.07 10.02
C THR A 48 3.07 7.41 10.59
N PHE A 49 1.95 7.96 10.08
CA PHE A 49 1.35 9.19 10.59
C PHE A 49 0.96 9.08 12.07
N VAL A 50 0.29 8.00 12.49
CA VAL A 50 -0.11 7.78 13.89
C VAL A 50 1.09 7.60 14.81
N LEU A 51 2.12 6.88 14.35
CA LEU A 51 3.36 6.72 15.12
C LEU A 51 4.05 8.06 15.36
N PHE A 52 4.05 8.94 14.36
CA PHE A 52 4.58 10.29 14.51
C PHE A 52 3.70 11.18 15.40
N ASP A 53 2.40 11.26 15.13
CA ASP A 53 1.46 12.16 15.80
C ASP A 53 1.25 11.80 17.28
N ARG A 54 1.02 10.52 17.58
CA ARG A 54 0.69 10.07 18.95
C ARG A 54 1.89 9.67 19.80
N PHE A 55 2.94 9.14 19.18
CA PHE A 55 4.10 8.62 19.89
C PHE A 55 5.36 9.47 19.68
N GLY A 56 5.32 10.50 18.82
CA GLY A 56 6.47 11.34 18.52
C GLY A 56 7.61 10.59 17.81
N ILE A 57 7.33 9.41 17.25
CA ILE A 57 8.35 8.59 16.59
C ILE A 57 8.67 9.22 15.25
N ASP A 58 9.94 9.56 15.04
CA ASP A 58 10.41 10.10 13.77
C ASP A 58 10.01 9.20 12.59
N PRO A 59 9.51 9.75 11.47
CA PRO A 59 9.02 8.95 10.33
C PRO A 59 10.07 8.00 9.75
N TYR A 60 11.36 8.32 9.84
CA TYR A 60 12.43 7.44 9.40
C TYR A 60 12.61 6.24 10.34
N LEU A 61 12.42 6.42 11.64
CA LEU A 61 12.43 5.33 12.64
C LEU A 61 11.14 4.50 12.58
N ALA A 62 10.01 5.14 12.27
CA ALA A 62 8.72 4.48 12.14
C ALA A 62 8.73 3.37 11.08
N ILE A 63 9.61 3.44 10.06
CA ILE A 63 9.81 2.39 9.05
C ILE A 63 10.05 1.02 9.70
N LEU A 64 10.79 0.97 10.82
CA LEU A 64 11.12 -0.28 11.52
C LEU A 64 9.87 -0.99 12.08
N ILE A 65 8.79 -0.25 12.29
CA ILE A 65 7.50 -0.78 12.79
C ILE A 65 6.52 -0.93 11.62
N THR A 66 6.39 0.10 10.78
CA THR A 66 5.45 0.13 9.66
C THR A 66 5.71 -1.01 8.68
N VAL A 67 6.97 -1.29 8.34
CA VAL A 67 7.32 -2.33 7.35
C VAL A 67 6.93 -3.73 7.84
N PRO A 68 7.31 -4.19 9.06
CA PRO A 68 6.84 -5.48 9.57
C PRO A 68 5.32 -5.57 9.68
N VAL A 69 4.64 -4.52 10.14
CA VAL A 69 3.18 -4.52 10.29
C VAL A 69 2.50 -4.65 8.92
N LEU A 70 2.91 -3.86 7.92
CA LEU A 70 2.37 -3.96 6.57
C LEU A 70 2.70 -5.29 5.92
N PHE A 71 3.90 -5.83 6.14
CA PHE A 71 4.27 -7.14 5.62
C PHE A 71 3.35 -8.24 6.17
N LEU A 72 3.10 -8.24 7.48
CA LEU A 72 2.20 -9.21 8.10
C LEU A 72 0.76 -9.05 7.59
N LEU A 73 0.26 -7.82 7.50
CA LEU A 73 -1.06 -7.52 6.95
C LEU A 73 -1.20 -7.99 5.50
N GLY A 74 -0.22 -7.66 4.67
CA GLY A 74 -0.13 -8.07 3.27
C GLY A 74 -0.03 -9.59 3.14
N ALA A 75 0.75 -10.27 3.97
CA ALA A 75 0.86 -11.72 3.98
C ALA A 75 -0.44 -12.42 4.36
N ILE A 76 -1.18 -11.86 5.33
CA ILE A 76 -2.51 -12.35 5.72
C ILE A 76 -3.47 -12.22 4.54
N ILE A 77 -3.61 -11.02 3.96
CA ILE A 77 -4.47 -10.76 2.80
C ILE A 77 -4.09 -11.64 1.62
N GLN A 78 -2.79 -11.78 1.36
CA GLN A 78 -2.26 -12.61 0.31
C GLN A 78 -2.71 -14.07 0.49
N ARG A 79 -2.62 -14.60 1.71
CA ARG A 79 -2.95 -16.00 1.99
C ARG A 79 -4.45 -16.27 2.05
N THR A 80 -5.24 -15.34 2.58
CA THR A 80 -6.67 -15.55 2.83
C THR A 80 -7.58 -15.10 1.69
N ILE A 81 -7.21 -14.03 0.97
CA ILE A 81 -8.07 -13.41 -0.04
C ILE A 81 -7.52 -13.66 -1.44
N ILE A 82 -6.23 -13.35 -1.66
CA ILE A 82 -5.64 -13.35 -3.01
C ILE A 82 -5.31 -14.76 -3.49
N HIS A 83 -4.67 -15.58 -2.65
CA HIS A 83 -4.23 -16.93 -3.02
C HIS A 83 -5.39 -17.85 -3.43
N PRO A 84 -6.55 -17.88 -2.72
CA PRO A 84 -7.70 -18.67 -3.15
C PRO A 84 -8.31 -18.17 -4.48
N ALA A 85 -8.24 -16.87 -4.74
CA ALA A 85 -8.79 -16.25 -5.94
C ALA A 85 -7.89 -16.39 -7.18
N ARG A 86 -6.64 -16.87 -7.05
CA ARG A 86 -5.67 -16.98 -8.16
C ARG A 86 -6.17 -17.82 -9.34
N ASN A 87 -6.95 -18.87 -9.08
CA ASN A 87 -7.48 -19.73 -10.13
C ASN A 87 -8.80 -19.22 -10.74
N ALA A 88 -9.34 -18.12 -10.22
CA ALA A 88 -10.56 -17.52 -10.74
C ALA A 88 -10.29 -16.71 -12.02
N PRO A 89 -11.30 -16.48 -12.87
CA PRO A 89 -11.17 -15.61 -14.04
C PRO A 89 -10.69 -14.20 -13.66
N ALA A 90 -9.89 -13.56 -14.53
CA ALA A 90 -9.30 -12.24 -14.27
C ALA A 90 -10.31 -11.18 -13.81
N HIS A 91 -11.51 -11.16 -14.42
CA HIS A 91 -12.60 -10.26 -14.01
C HIS A 91 -13.00 -10.42 -12.53
N ASN A 92 -13.02 -11.65 -12.03
CA ASN A 92 -13.40 -11.94 -10.65
C ASN A 92 -12.30 -11.53 -9.67
N GLN A 93 -11.02 -11.70 -10.06
CA GLN A 93 -9.88 -11.23 -9.27
C GLN A 93 -9.89 -9.70 -9.12
N LEU A 94 -10.22 -9.00 -10.22
CA LEU A 94 -10.32 -7.55 -10.24
C LEU A 94 -11.45 -7.06 -9.32
N LEU A 95 -12.64 -7.66 -9.42
CA LEU A 95 -13.77 -7.33 -8.54
C LEU A 95 -13.45 -7.58 -7.06
N LEU A 96 -12.76 -8.70 -6.76
CA LEU A 96 -12.37 -9.06 -5.40
C LEU A 96 -11.35 -8.08 -4.81
N THR A 97 -10.34 -7.70 -5.58
CA THR A 97 -9.31 -6.74 -5.12
C THR A 97 -9.85 -5.31 -5.06
N LEU A 98 -10.78 -4.93 -5.94
CA LEU A 98 -11.50 -3.66 -5.85
C LEU A 98 -12.39 -3.61 -4.61
N GLY A 99 -13.15 -4.67 -4.33
CA GLY A 99 -13.96 -4.78 -3.12
C GLY A 99 -13.12 -4.68 -1.85
N LEU A 100 -11.94 -5.33 -1.85
CA LEU A 100 -10.97 -5.20 -0.77
C LEU A 100 -10.43 -3.77 -0.63
N ALA A 101 -10.10 -3.10 -1.75
CA ALA A 101 -9.64 -1.71 -1.74
C ALA A 101 -10.69 -0.80 -1.10
N LEU A 102 -11.94 -0.88 -1.57
CA LEU A 102 -13.06 -0.10 -1.03
C LEU A 102 -13.31 -0.40 0.45
N PHE A 103 -13.24 -1.66 0.86
CA PHE A 103 -13.37 -2.03 2.27
C PHE A 103 -12.29 -1.38 3.13
N ILE A 104 -11.02 -1.48 2.71
CA ILE A 104 -9.89 -0.87 3.42
C ILE A 104 -10.06 0.65 3.46
N GLU A 105 -10.34 1.30 2.33
CA GLU A 105 -10.49 2.75 2.25
C GLU A 105 -11.62 3.25 3.15
N ASN A 106 -12.78 2.60 3.13
CA ASN A 106 -13.89 2.96 4.02
C ASN A 106 -13.57 2.71 5.49
N LEU A 107 -12.86 1.61 5.81
CA LEU A 107 -12.39 1.37 7.17
C LEU A 107 -11.46 2.49 7.64
N MET A 108 -10.54 2.93 6.78
CA MET A 108 -9.64 4.05 7.08
C MET A 108 -10.41 5.36 7.26
N LEU A 109 -11.40 5.66 6.42
CA LEU A 109 -12.26 6.83 6.59
C LEU A 109 -12.94 6.82 7.97
N VAL A 110 -13.52 5.69 8.38
CA VAL A 110 -14.16 5.54 9.69
C VAL A 110 -13.16 5.73 10.83
N LEU A 111 -11.94 5.19 10.71
CA LEU A 111 -10.93 5.28 11.77
C LEU A 111 -10.33 6.68 11.93
N PHE A 112 -10.25 7.48 10.85
CA PHE A 112 -9.52 8.76 10.84
C PHE A 112 -10.38 10.01 10.66
N THR A 113 -11.64 9.87 10.24
CA THR A 113 -12.57 11.00 10.05
C THR A 113 -13.60 11.11 11.18
N ALA A 114 -13.76 10.08 12.02
CA ALA A 114 -14.70 10.08 13.15
C ALA A 114 -14.15 10.74 14.42
#